data_AF-A0A9D6ZVG8-F1
#
_entry.id   AF-A0A9D6ZVG8-F1
#
_cell.length_a   1.000
_cell.length_b   1.000
_cell.length_c   1.000
_cell.angle_alpha   90.00
_cell.angle_beta   90.00
_cell.angle_gamma   90.00
#
_symmetry.space_group_name_H-M   'P 1'
#
loop_
_entity.id
_entity.type
_entity.pdbx_description
1 polymer ?
#
loop_
_entity_poly.entity_id
_entity_poly.type
_entity_poly.pdbx_seq_one_letter_code
_entity_poly.pdbx_strand_id
1 'polypeptide(L)' 'MYTATLTGKQQLTVPAELFRKLNWEIGQKVLISEHNGSLSVTSALDLIDRLAGSVPVPKRFKGIPVDQVIERAIAENHKA' A
#
# COMPACT_ATOMS: atom_id res chain seq x y z
N MET A 1 2.31 22.68 8.29
CA MET A 1 3.65 22.35 7.75
C MET A 1 4.48 21.85 8.92
N TYR A 2 5.19 20.75 8.76
CA TYR A 2 5.92 20.11 9.87
C TYR A 2 7.40 20.06 9.56
N THR A 3 8.24 20.32 10.57
CA THR A 3 9.69 20.12 10.48
C THR A 3 10.02 18.72 10.99
N ALA A 4 10.89 18.00 10.29
CA ALA A 4 11.36 16.68 10.65
C ALA A 4 12.89 16.68 10.69
N THR A 5 13.45 15.76 11.47
CA THR A 5 14.90 15.63 11.64
C THR A 5 15.40 14.38 10.92
N LEU A 6 16.46 14.54 10.13
CA LEU A 6 17.29 13.44 9.65
C LEU A 6 18.25 13.05 10.75
N THR A 7 18.16 11.82 11.23
CA THR A 7 19.10 11.28 12.22
C THR A 7 20.15 10.40 11.54
N GLY A 8 21.10 9.87 12.32
CA GLY A 8 22.11 8.95 11.80
C GLY A 8 21.49 7.74 11.11
N LYS A 9 22.24 7.12 10.18
CA LYS A 9 21.76 5.98 9.37
C LYS A 9 20.61 6.33 8.42
N GLN A 10 20.54 7.60 7.98
CA GLN A 10 19.55 8.06 6.99
C GLN A 10 18.09 7.84 7.43
N GLN A 11 17.83 7.90 8.74
CA GLN A 11 16.47 7.75 9.27
C GLN A 11 15.77 9.11 9.29
N LEU A 12 14.52 9.15 8.84
CA LEU A 12 13.66 10.34 8.90
C LEU A 12 12.65 10.15 10.04
N THR A 13 12.67 11.04 11.03
CA THR A 13 11.67 11.00 12.11
C THR A 13 10.40 11.72 11.68
N VAL A 14 9.28 11.01 11.71
CA VAL A 14 7.96 11.58 11.42
C VAL A 14 7.36 12.17 12.70
N PRO A 15 6.91 13.44 12.71
CA PRO A 15 6.25 14.04 13.86
C PRO A 15 5.02 13.25 14.31
N ALA A 16 4.83 13.10 15.62
CA ALA A 16 3.81 12.25 16.21
C ALA A 16 2.37 12.61 15.79
N GLU A 17 2.10 13.88 15.50
CA GLU A 17 0.81 14.31 14.96
C GLU A 17 0.56 13.80 13.55
N LEU A 18 1.58 13.85 12.68
CA LEU A 18 1.49 13.38 11.30
C LEU A 18 1.34 11.85 11.25
N PHE A 19 2.10 11.13 12.08
CA PHE A 19 2.02 9.68 12.21
C PHE A 19 0.60 9.22 12.58
N ARG A 20 -0.01 9.88 13.59
CA ARG A 20 -1.39 9.59 14.01
C ARG A 20 -2.42 9.99 12.96
N LYS A 21 -2.27 11.15 12.33
CA LYS A 21 -3.19 11.63 11.29
C LYS A 21 -3.22 10.72 10.06
N LEU A 22 -2.08 10.15 9.70
CA LEU A 22 -1.95 9.23 8.57
C LEU A 22 -2.34 7.78 8.95
N ASN A 23 -2.69 7.52 10.21
CA ASN A 23 -3.01 6.21 10.75
C ASN A 23 -1.93 5.16 10.39
N TRP A 24 -0.66 5.56 10.51
CA TRP A 24 0.47 4.68 10.24
C TRP A 24 0.77 3.80 11.46
N GLU A 25 1.31 2.62 11.19
CA GLU A 25 1.73 1.68 12.22
C GLU A 25 3.24 1.45 12.20
N ILE A 26 3.81 1.13 13.37
CA ILE A 26 5.24 0.84 13.48
C ILE A 26 5.54 -0.45 12.71
N GLY A 27 6.54 -0.41 11.82
CA GLY A 27 6.91 -1.54 10.97
C GLY A 27 6.11 -1.65 9.67
N GLN A 28 5.15 -0.75 9.43
CA GLN A 28 4.45 -0.66 8.16
C GLN A 28 5.42 -0.33 7.02
N LYS A 29 5.28 -1.04 5.90
CA LYS A 29 6.05 -0.75 4.69
C LYS A 29 5.44 0.45 3.95
N VAL A 30 6.31 1.37 3.57
CA VAL A 30 5.96 2.55 2.78
C VAL A 30 6.79 2.58 1.51
N LEU A 31 6.22 3.20 0.48
CA LEU A 31 6.90 3.52 -0.76
C LEU A 31 7.44 4.94 -0.67
N ILE A 32 8.69 5.11 -1.07
CA ILE A 32 9.35 6.39 -1.14
C ILE A 32 9.66 6.65 -2.61
N SER A 33 9.21 7.79 -3.14
CA SER A 33 9.56 8.26 -4.48
C SER A 33 10.13 9.66 -4.42
N GLU A 34 11.09 9.93 -5.30
CA GLU A 34 11.69 11.24 -5.49
C GLU A 34 11.14 11.86 -6.78
N HIS A 35 10.78 13.14 -6.70
CA HIS A 35 10.41 13.92 -7.86
C HIS A 35 10.77 15.39 -7.64
N ASN A 36 11.64 15.95 -8.49
CA ASN A 36 12.08 17.34 -8.45
C ASN A 36 12.63 17.79 -7.09
N GLY A 37 13.42 16.94 -6.44
CA GLY A 37 13.98 17.19 -5.11
C GLY A 37 12.98 17.04 -3.97
N SER A 38 11.75 16.60 -4.26
CA SER A 38 10.73 16.31 -3.25
C SER A 38 10.62 14.81 -3.03
N LEU A 39 10.64 14.40 -1.76
CA LEU A 39 10.36 13.02 -1.36
C LEU A 39 8.88 12.88 -1.02
N SER A 40 8.20 11.96 -1.68
CA SER A 40 6.84 11.56 -1.33
C SER A 40 6.86 10.18 -0.67
N VAL A 41 6.10 10.03 0.41
CA VAL A 41 5.98 8.78 1.17
C VAL A 41 4.54 8.35 1.15
N THR A 42 4.27 7.15 0.64
CA THR A 42 2.92 6.60 0.51
C THR A 42 2.85 5.22 1.15
N SER A 43 1.74 4.88 1.79
CA SER A 43 1.48 3.51 2.27
C SER A 43 1.53 2.53 1.10
N ALA A 44 2.28 1.43 1.25
CA ALA A 44 2.34 0.41 0.22
C ALA A 44 0.98 -0.28 0.00
N LEU A 45 0.20 -0.45 1.08
CA LEU A 45 -1.14 -1.02 1.04
C LEU A 45 -2.12 -0.11 0.29
N ASP A 46 -2.11 1.19 0.57
CA ASP A 46 -2.98 2.15 -0.11
C ASP A 46 -2.72 2.20 -1.62
N LEU A 47 -1.47 2.00 -2.04
CA LEU A 47 -1.15 1.91 -3.46
C LEU A 47 -1.75 0.63 -4.07
N ILE A 48 -1.62 -0.51 -3.39
CA ILE A 48 -2.23 -1.77 -3.84
C ILE A 48 -3.74 -1.60 -3.98
N ASP A 49 -4.42 -0.98 -3.02
CA ASP A 49 -5.87 -0.75 -3.08
C ASP A 49 -6.26 0.15 -4.27
N ARG A 50 -5.49 1.22 -4.51
CA ARG A 50 -5.69 2.10 -5.68
C ARG A 50 -5.46 1.37 -7.01
N LEU A 51 -4.41 0.56 -7.08
CA LEU A 51 -4.08 -0.23 -8.27
C LEU A 51 -5.07 -1.38 -8.50
N ALA A 52 -5.57 -2.01 -7.44
CA ALA A 52 -6.59 -3.06 -7.50
C ALA A 52 -7.90 -2.54 -8.12
N GLY A 53 -8.27 -1.28 -7.83
CA GLY A 53 -9.39 -0.60 -8.49
C GLY A 53 -9.15 -0.25 -9.97
N SER A 54 -7.91 -0.36 -10.46
CA SER A 54 -7.52 -0.01 -11.83
C SER A 54 -7.45 -1.22 -12.78
N VAL A 55 -7.53 -2.44 -12.24
CA VAL A 55 -7.55 -3.66 -13.05
C VAL A 55 -9.00 -4.07 -13.33
N PRO A 56 -9.44 -4.13 -14.60
CA PRO A 56 -10.80 -4.53 -14.91
C PRO A 56 -11.05 -5.97 -14.44
N VAL A 57 -12.06 -6.16 -13.60
CA VAL A 57 -12.48 -7.49 -13.16
C VAL A 57 -12.92 -8.29 -14.40
N PRO A 58 -12.31 -9.46 -14.68
CA PRO A 58 -12.72 -10.30 -15.79
C PRO A 58 -14.21 -10.62 -15.72
N LYS A 59 -14.93 -10.60 -16.86
CA LYS A 59 -16.40 -10.82 -16.90
C LYS A 59 -16.85 -12.08 -16.16
N ARG A 60 -16.03 -13.13 -16.18
CA ARG A 60 -16.28 -14.42 -15.49
C ARG A 60 -16.31 -14.33 -13.95
N PHE A 61 -15.79 -13.24 -13.38
CA PHE A 61 -15.73 -12.99 -11.93
C PHE A 61 -16.55 -11.78 -11.49
N LYS A 62 -17.30 -11.16 -12.41
CA LYS A 62 -18.13 -9.99 -12.09
C LYS A 62 -19.27 -10.40 -11.16
N GLY A 63 -19.36 -9.74 -10.00
CA GLY A 63 -20.40 -10.01 -8.99
C GLY A 63 -20.07 -11.17 -8.04
N ILE A 64 -18.89 -11.77 -8.15
CA ILE A 64 -18.39 -12.77 -7.20
C ILE A 64 -17.53 -12.05 -6.16
N PRO A 65 -17.72 -12.29 -4.85
CA PRO A 65 -16.85 -11.76 -3.81
C PRO A 65 -15.40 -12.17 -4.04
N VAL A 66 -14.45 -11.25 -3.81
CA VAL A 66 -13.02 -11.46 -4.07
C VAL A 66 -12.49 -12.70 -3.35
N ASP A 67 -12.92 -12.94 -2.11
CA ASP A 67 -12.52 -14.12 -1.34
C ASP A 67 -12.88 -15.44 -2.04
N GLN A 68 -14.07 -15.50 -2.64
CA GLN A 68 -14.50 -16.69 -3.41
C GLN A 68 -13.74 -16.84 -4.73
N VAL A 69 -13.28 -15.74 -5.33
CA VAL A 69 -12.43 -15.78 -6.52
C VAL A 69 -11.05 -16.36 -6.17
N ILE A 70 -10.50 -15.97 -5.02
CA ILE A 70 -9.22 -16.49 -4.51
C ILE A 70 -9.33 -17.99 -4.22
N GLU A 71 -10.39 -18.43 -3.52
CA GLU A 71 -10.62 -19.85 -3.24
C GLU A 71 -10.73 -20.70 -4.51
N ARG A 72 -11.47 -20.21 -5.52
CA ARG A 72 -11.59 -20.90 -6.81
C ARG A 72 -10.26 -21.00 -7.54
N ALA A 73 -9.47 -19.92 -7.56
CA ALA A 73 -8.17 -19.92 -8.21
C ALA A 73 -7.19 -20.91 -7.52
N ILE A 74 -7.22 -21.00 -6.19
CA ILE A 74 -6.42 -21.97 -5.43
C ILE A 74 -6.85 -23.40 -5.75
N ALA A 75 -8.15 -23.65 -5.83
CA ALA A 75 -8.71 -24.97 -6.14
C ALA A 75 -8.45 -25.41 -7.59
N GLU A 76 -8.47 -24.49 -8.55
CA GLU A 76 -8.12 -24.75 -9.96
C GLU A 76 -6.63 -25.06 -10.12
N ASN A 77 -5.76 -24.34 -9.41
CA ASN A 77 -4.30 -24.51 -9.51
C ASN A 77 -3.79 -25.79 -8.82
N HIS A 78 -4.48 -26.29 -7.79
CA HIS A 78 -4.15 -27.56 -7.11
C HIS A 78 -4.73 -28.81 -7.79
N LYS A 79 -5.50 -28.66 -8.87
CA LYS A 79 -6.03 -29.78 -9.67
C LYS A 79 -5.22 -30.07 -10.95
N ALA A 80 -4.07 -29.40 -11.13
CA ALA A 80 -3.15 -29.62 -12.25
C ALA A 80 -1.99 -30.55 -11.88
#